data_AF-A0AAW9I0N9-F1
#
_entry.id   AF-A0AAW9I0N9-F1
#
_cell.length_a   1.000
_cell.length_b   1.000
_cell.length_c   1.000
_cell.angle_alpha   90.00
_cell.angle_beta   90.00
_cell.angle_gamma   90.00
#
_symmetry.space_group_name_H-M   'P 1'
#
loop_
_entity.id
_entity.type
_entity.pdbx_description
1 polymer ?
#
loop_
_entity_poly.entity_id
_entity_poly.type
_entity_poly.pdbx_seq_one_letter_code
_entity_poly.pdbx_strand_id
1 'polypeptide(L)' 'MKNLKIAGIVASILSLISAICGICIVCYYVDDMFVRALYTGLLIVSSTVVSYTVGSIFRQLK' A
#
# COMPACT_ATOMS: atom_id res chain seq x y z
N MET A 1 -10.29 5.32 -21.08
CA MET A 1 -10.26 5.76 -19.66
C MET A 1 -10.87 4.76 -18.67
N LYS A 2 -12.03 4.13 -18.92
CA LYS A 2 -12.71 3.23 -17.97
C LYS A 2 -11.81 2.07 -17.46
N ASN A 3 -11.07 1.42 -18.36
CA ASN A 3 -10.18 0.30 -18.01
C ASN A 3 -9.00 0.72 -17.12
N LEU A 4 -8.44 1.92 -17.36
CA LEU A 4 -7.36 2.44 -16.52
C LEU A 4 -7.86 2.85 -15.14
N LYS A 5 -9.10 3.34 -15.06
CA LYS A 5 -9.74 3.62 -13.78
C LYS A 5 -9.90 2.35 -12.94
N ILE A 6 -10.35 1.28 -13.58
CA ILE A 6 -10.48 -0.03 -12.95
C ILE A 6 -9.10 -0.56 -12.50
N ALA A 7 -8.08 -0.47 -13.37
CA ALA A 7 -6.73 -0.91 -13.03
C ALA A 7 -6.14 -0.19 -11.82
N GLY A 8 -6.32 1.13 -11.70
CA GLY A 8 -5.83 1.88 -10.54
C GLY A 8 -6.59 1.59 -9.23
N ILE A 9 -7.90 1.33 -9.31
CA ILE A 9 -8.69 0.87 -8.15
C ILE A 9 -8.20 -0.51 -7.70
N VAL A 10 -8.01 -1.44 -8.64
CA VAL A 10 -7.49 -2.78 -8.36
C VAL A 10 -6.09 -2.72 -7.76
N ALA A 11 -5.19 -1.89 -8.31
CA ALA A 11 -3.84 -1.71 -7.77
C ALA A 11 -3.85 -1.16 -6.33
N SER A 12 -4.76 -0.23 -6.03
CA SER A 12 -4.93 0.32 -4.67
C SER A 12 -5.43 -0.74 -3.68
N ILE A 13 -6.40 -1.56 -4.09
CA ILE A 13 -6.93 -2.67 -3.28
C ILE A 13 -5.84 -3.71 -3.03
N LEU A 14 -5.11 -4.12 -4.07
CA LEU A 14 -4.00 -5.07 -3.94
C LEU A 14 -2.91 -4.55 -3.00
N SER A 15 -2.58 -3.27 -3.10
CA SER A 15 -1.60 -2.63 -2.21
C SER A 15 -2.05 -2.64 -0.75
N LEU A 16 -3.34 -2.43 -0.49
CA LEU A 16 -3.88 -2.47 0.87
C LEU A 16 -3.82 -3.88 1.45
N ILE A 17 -4.22 -4.89 0.66
CA ILE A 17 -4.17 -6.31 1.08
C ILE A 17 -2.72 -6.72 1.37
N SER A 18 -1.78 -6.34 0.51
CA SER A 18 -0.35 -6.63 0.69
C SER A 18 0.21 -5.94 1.94
N ALA A 19 -0.18 -4.69 2.21
CA ALA A 19 0.20 -3.99 3.42
C ALA A 19 -0.32 -4.69 4.69
N ILE A 20 -1.60 -5.07 4.73
CA ILE A 20 -2.19 -5.78 5.88
C ILE A 20 -1.50 -7.14 6.09
N CYS A 21 -1.30 -7.91 5.01
CA CYS A 21 -0.63 -9.20 5.10
C CYS A 21 0.82 -9.05 5.59
N GLY A 22 1.55 -8.04 5.08
CA GLY A 22 2.89 -7.70 5.54
C GLY A 22 2.93 -7.33 7.03
N ILE A 23 1.96 -6.56 7.51
CA ILE A 23 1.85 -6.20 8.95
C ILE A 23 1.62 -7.47 9.78
N CYS A 24 0.73 -8.37 9.35
CA CYS A 24 0.50 -9.64 10.05
C CYS A 24 1.77 -10.51 10.14
N ILE A 25 2.52 -10.63 9.04
CA ILE A 25 3.78 -11.38 9.01
C ILE A 25 4.80 -10.75 9.95
N VAL A 26 4.98 -9.43 9.89
CA VAL A 26 5.92 -8.72 10.76
C VAL A 26 5.52 -8.89 12.23
N CYS A 27 4.24 -8.77 12.57
CA CYS A 27 3.76 -8.97 13.93
C CYS A 27 3.94 -10.41 14.44
N TYR A 28 3.96 -11.41 13.54
CA TYR A 28 4.12 -12.81 13.89
C TYR A 28 5.59 -13.24 14.03
N TYR A 29 6.47 -12.73 13.17
CA TYR A 29 7.87 -13.18 13.08
C TYR A 29 8.88 -12.24 13.75
N VAL A 30 8.51 -10.99 14.06
CA VAL A 30 9.41 -9.99 14.64
C VAL A 30 9.04 -9.75 16.10
N ASP A 31 9.87 -10.28 17.00
CA ASP A 31 9.75 -10.05 18.45
C ASP A 31 10.20 -8.64 18.87
N ASP A 32 11.20 -8.07 18.18
CA ASP A 32 11.69 -6.72 18.47
C ASP A 32 10.65 -5.65 18.15
N MET A 33 10.13 -4.99 19.18
CA MET A 33 9.13 -3.91 19.04
C MET A 33 9.59 -2.78 18.10
N PHE A 34 10.87 -2.41 18.14
CA PHE A 34 11.40 -1.35 17.31
C PHE A 34 11.42 -1.73 15.83
N VAL A 35 11.86 -2.95 15.54
CA VAL A 35 11.91 -3.49 14.17
C VAL A 35 10.49 -3.65 13.63
N ARG A 36 9.56 -4.17 14.45
CA ARG A 36 8.14 -4.26 14.11
C ARG A 36 7.54 -2.90 13.74
N ALA A 37 7.78 -1.87 14.56
CA ALA A 37 7.29 -0.53 14.29
C ALA A 37 7.84 0.06 12.98
N LEU A 38 9.13 -0.16 12.68
CA LEU A 38 9.73 0.28 11.43
C LEU A 38 9.10 -0.39 10.20
N TYR A 39 8.91 -1.71 10.23
CA TYR A 39 8.28 -2.44 9.13
C TYR A 39 6.81 -2.06 8.93
N THR A 40 6.04 -1.94 10.02
CA THR A 40 4.65 -1.47 9.95
C THR A 40 4.59 -0.04 9.40
N GLY A 41 5.47 0.85 9.85
CA GLY A 41 5.59 2.21 9.33
C GLY A 41 5.92 2.24 7.84
N LEU A 42 6.87 1.42 7.39
CA LEU A 42 7.25 1.30 5.98
C LEU A 42 6.09 0.83 5.09
N LEU A 43 5.28 -0.13 5.57
CA LEU A 43 4.10 -0.61 4.85
C LEU A 43 3.01 0.47 4.74
N ILE A 44 2.82 1.28 5.79
CA ILE A 44 1.89 2.41 5.78
C ILE A 44 2.35 3.49 4.78
N VAL A 45 3.64 3.86 4.82
CA VAL A 45 4.20 4.83 3.87
C VAL A 45 4.07 4.32 2.43
N SER A 46 4.39 3.05 2.19
CA SER A 46 4.30 2.44 0.86
C SER A 46 2.88 2.46 0.31
N SER A 47 1.88 2.08 1.12
CA SER A 47 0.47 2.12 0.70
C SER A 47 -0.01 3.55 0.42
N THR A 48 0.44 4.52 1.22
CA THR A 48 0.16 5.95 1.01
C THR A 48 0.74 6.42 -0.33
N VAL A 49 2.01 6.12 -0.61
CA VAL A 49 2.67 6.47 -1.88
C VAL A 49 1.94 5.87 -3.08
N VAL A 50 1.49 4.62 -3.00
CA VAL A 50 0.71 3.98 -4.06
C VAL A 50 -0.61 4.72 -4.28
N SER A 51 -1.35 5.06 -3.23
CA SER A 51 -2.59 5.85 -3.35
C SER A 51 -2.37 7.23 -3.98
N TYR A 52 -1.32 7.95 -3.58
CA TYR A 52 -0.98 9.26 -4.18
C TYR A 52 -0.58 9.12 -5.65
N THR A 53 0.19 8.09 -5.99
CA THR A 53 0.64 7.83 -7.36
C THR A 53 -0.55 7.51 -8.26
N VAL A 54 -1.46 6.64 -7.82
CA VAL A 54 -2.71 6.34 -8.54
C VAL A 54 -3.54 7.62 -8.69
N GLY A 55 -3.71 8.41 -7.64
CA GLY A 55 -4.43 9.68 -7.71
C GLY A 55 -3.82 10.67 -8.71
N SER A 56 -2.48 10.79 -8.74
CA SER A 56 -1.75 11.64 -9.69
C SER A 56 -1.93 11.18 -11.14
N ILE A 57 -1.83 9.87 -11.40
CA ILE A 57 -2.04 9.30 -12.74
C ILE A 57 -3.45 9.64 -13.23
N PHE A 58 -4.46 9.45 -12.40
CA PHE A 58 -5.83 9.82 -12.75
C PHE A 58 -6.02 11.31 -13.00
N ARG A 59 -5.30 12.17 -12.27
CA ARG A 59 -5.37 13.63 -12.42
C ARG A 59 -4.71 14.11 -13.71
N GLN A 60 -3.62 13.48 -14.14
CA GLN A 60 -2.94 13.80 -15.42
C GLN A 60 -3.70 13.31 -16.66
N LEU A 61 -4.59 12.32 -16.49
CA LEU A 61 -5.39 11.75 -17.57
C LEU A 61 -6.76 12.41 -17.77
N LYS A 62 -7.06 13.45 -17.00
CA LYS A 62 -8.26 14.28 -17.11
C LYS A 62 -7.96 15.49 -17.98
#